data_AF-A0A932U3P5-F1
#
_entry.id   AF-A0A932U3P5-F1
#
_cell.length_a   1.000
_cell.length_b   1.000
_cell.length_c   1.000
_cell.angle_alpha   90.00
_cell.angle_beta   90.00
_cell.angle_gamma   90.00
#
_symmetry.space_group_name_H-M   'P 1'
#
loop_
_entity.id
_entity.type
_entity.pdbx_description
1 polymer ?
#
loop_
_entity_poly.entity_id
_entity_poly.type
_entity_poly.pdbx_seq_one_letter_code
_entity_poly.pdbx_strand_id
1 'polypeptide(L)'
;GQANEAFRNLMAFEVGRARALFQEGLKLVRLVERDLQVDLRLFTLGGLKVLDAIEAQGYDVLSRRPALSRWQKGRMALGALVSLKLGLGRAGP
;
A
#
# COMPACT_ATOMS: atom_id res chain seq x y z
N GLY A 1 -18.29 5.86 15.45
CA GLY A 1 -19.01 4.58 15.19
C GLY A 1 -18.36 3.47 16.00
N GLN A 2 -19.06 2.37 16.25
CA GLN A 2 -18.50 1.21 16.98
C GLN A 2 -18.12 0.10 16.00
N ALA A 3 -16.91 -0.46 16.13
CA ALA A 3 -16.46 -1.60 15.33
C ALA A 3 -16.94 -2.93 15.95
N ASN A 4 -18.26 -3.17 15.85
CA ASN A 4 -18.87 -4.44 16.24
C ASN A 4 -18.47 -5.59 15.29
N GLU A 5 -18.88 -6.81 15.60
CA GLU A 5 -18.49 -7.99 14.82
C GLU A 5 -18.92 -7.92 13.35
N ALA A 6 -20.15 -7.46 13.07
CA ALA A 6 -20.64 -7.27 11.71
C ALA A 6 -19.76 -6.29 10.91
N PHE A 7 -19.35 -5.18 11.53
CA PHE A 7 -18.45 -4.22 10.92
C PHE A 7 -17.05 -4.81 10.69
N ARG A 8 -16.51 -5.57 11.65
CA ARG A 8 -15.20 -6.23 11.50
C ARG A 8 -15.21 -7.25 10.37
N ASN A 9 -16.31 -8.01 10.23
CA ASN A 9 -16.48 -8.96 9.13
C ASN A 9 -16.57 -8.27 7.76
N LEU A 10 -17.32 -7.16 7.68
CA LEU A 10 -17.32 -6.30 6.49
C LEU A 10 -15.90 -5.80 6.19
N MET A 11 -15.21 -5.24 7.16
CA MET A 11 -13.84 -4.74 6.99
C MET A 11 -12.88 -5.84 6.55
N ALA A 12 -12.98 -7.06 7.08
CA ALA A 12 -12.16 -8.18 6.66
C ALA A 12 -12.40 -8.55 5.18
N PHE A 13 -13.66 -8.57 4.75
CA PHE A 13 -14.02 -8.77 3.34
C PHE A 13 -13.46 -7.67 2.45
N GLU A 14 -13.64 -6.41 2.82
CA GLU A 14 -13.15 -5.24 2.07
C GLU A 14 -11.62 -5.22 1.98
N VAL A 15 -10.92 -5.53 3.08
CA VAL A 15 -9.46 -5.65 3.11
C VAL A 15 -8.99 -6.77 2.18
N GLY A 16 -9.63 -7.94 2.21
CA GLY A 16 -9.33 -9.04 1.30
C GLY A 16 -9.50 -8.64 -0.17
N ARG A 17 -10.60 -7.98 -0.51
CA ARG A 17 -10.86 -7.50 -1.87
C ARG A 17 -9.83 -6.46 -2.31
N ALA A 18 -9.52 -5.48 -1.47
CA ALA A 18 -8.50 -4.47 -1.77
C ALA A 18 -7.12 -5.11 -1.99
N ARG A 19 -6.75 -6.10 -1.17
CA ARG A 19 -5.49 -6.83 -1.31
C ARG A 19 -5.39 -7.54 -2.65
N ALA A 20 -6.46 -8.21 -3.09
CA ALA A 20 -6.52 -8.86 -4.40
C ALA A 20 -6.34 -7.85 -5.54
N LEU A 21 -7.06 -6.71 -5.49
CA LEU A 21 -6.95 -5.65 -6.50
C LEU A 21 -5.53 -5.06 -6.59
N PHE A 22 -4.86 -4.83 -5.46
CA PHE A 22 -3.46 -4.40 -5.45
C PHE A 22 -2.54 -5.43 -6.12
N GLN A 23 -2.73 -6.71 -5.84
CA GLN A 23 -1.92 -7.79 -6.43
C GLN A 23 -2.16 -7.94 -7.93
N GLU A 24 -3.40 -7.77 -8.38
CA GLU A 24 -3.73 -7.74 -9.81
C GLU A 24 -3.11 -6.52 -10.50
N GLY A 25 -3.26 -5.33 -9.91
CA GLY A 25 -2.67 -4.09 -10.43
C GLY A 25 -1.14 -4.17 -10.55
N LEU A 26 -0.45 -4.83 -9.60
CA LEU A 26 1.00 -5.05 -9.68
C LEU A 26 1.45 -5.78 -10.94
N LYS A 27 0.62 -6.68 -11.49
CA LYS A 27 0.94 -7.40 -12.74
C LYS A 27 0.94 -6.46 -13.94
N LEU A 28 0.12 -5.41 -13.89
CA LEU A 28 -0.05 -4.42 -14.97
C LEU A 28 1.01 -3.32 -14.95
N VAL A 29 1.73 -3.12 -13.84
CA VAL A 29 2.75 -2.06 -13.72
C VAL A 29 3.78 -2.10 -14.85
N ARG A 30 4.11 -3.27 -15.39
CA ARG A 30 5.10 -3.41 -16.47
C ARG A 30 4.65 -2.77 -17.80
N LEU A 31 3.37 -2.42 -17.91
CA LEU A 31 2.76 -1.84 -19.11
C LEU A 31 2.88 -0.31 -19.19
N VAL A 32 3.33 0.37 -18.13
CA VAL A 32 3.53 1.82 -18.12
C VAL A 32 5.01 2.19 -18.25
N GLU A 33 5.28 3.46 -18.53
CA GLU A 33 6.64 4.02 -18.59
C GLU A 33 7.42 3.77 -17.30
N ARG A 34 8.73 3.53 -17.42
CA ARG A 34 9.60 3.04 -16.34
C ARG A 34 9.55 3.92 -15.09
N ASP A 35 9.50 5.23 -15.29
CA ASP A 35 9.46 6.24 -14.24
C ASP A 35 8.18 6.08 -13.40
N LEU A 36 7.03 5.92 -14.07
CA LEU A 36 5.74 5.71 -13.40
C LEU A 36 5.65 4.33 -12.73
N GLN A 37 6.40 3.32 -13.20
CA GLN A 37 6.40 1.99 -12.58
C GLN A 37 6.87 2.03 -11.12
N VAL A 38 7.83 2.90 -10.82
CA VAL A 38 8.38 3.06 -9.46
C VAL A 38 7.28 3.58 -8.54
N ASP A 39 6.62 4.66 -8.93
CA ASP A 39 5.58 5.30 -8.12
C ASP A 39 4.40 4.37 -7.88
N LEU A 40 3.97 3.62 -8.91
CA LEU A 40 2.88 2.64 -8.78
C LEU A 40 3.25 1.48 -7.85
N ARG A 41 4.51 1.01 -7.88
CA ARG A 41 4.99 -0.04 -6.96
C ARG A 41 5.01 0.48 -5.53
N LEU A 42 5.50 1.69 -5.31
CA LEU A 42 5.54 2.32 -3.98
C LEU A 42 4.12 2.53 -3.44
N PHE A 43 3.22 3.05 -4.27
CA PHE A 43 1.81 3.21 -3.93
C PHE A 43 1.18 1.88 -3.51
N THR A 44 1.36 0.84 -4.32
CA THR A 44 0.80 -0.49 -4.03
C THR A 44 1.38 -1.08 -2.75
N LEU A 45 2.69 -1.02 -2.54
CA LEU A 45 3.34 -1.51 -1.32
C LEU A 45 2.87 -0.72 -0.09
N GLY A 46 2.66 0.59 -0.23
CA GLY A 46 2.05 1.46 0.77
C GLY A 46 0.66 0.98 1.17
N GLY A 47 -0.22 0.80 0.19
CA GLY A 47 -1.58 0.31 0.38
C GLY A 47 -1.62 -1.04 1.08
N LEU A 48 -0.85 -2.03 0.61
CA LEU A 48 -0.76 -3.36 1.21
C LEU A 48 -0.32 -3.31 2.69
N LYS A 49 0.60 -2.41 3.05
CA LYS A 49 1.02 -2.25 4.44
C LYS A 49 -0.05 -1.60 5.31
N VAL A 50 -0.86 -0.71 4.76
CA VAL A 50 -2.03 -0.16 5.47
C VAL A 50 -3.05 -1.26 5.73
N LEU A 51 -3.28 -2.15 4.76
CA LEU A 51 -4.15 -3.33 4.95
C LEU A 51 -3.62 -4.23 6.08
N ASP A 52 -2.33 -4.53 6.10
CA ASP A 52 -1.70 -5.28 7.20
C ASP A 52 -1.92 -4.58 8.57
N ALA A 53 -1.84 -3.24 8.61
CA ALA A 53 -2.07 -2.49 9.84
C ALA A 53 -3.55 -2.51 10.31
N ILE A 54 -4.49 -2.54 9.36
CA ILE A 54 -5.93 -2.70 9.67
C ILE A 54 -6.19 -4.09 10.27
N GLU A 55 -5.64 -5.14 9.65
CA GLU A 55 -5.76 -6.52 10.15
C GLU A 55 -5.15 -6.67 11.55
N ALA A 56 -3.95 -6.11 11.76
CA ALA A 56 -3.23 -6.20 13.04
C ALA A 56 -3.97 -5.54 14.22
N GLN A 57 -4.83 -4.56 13.97
CA GLN A 57 -5.67 -3.93 15.00
C GLN A 57 -7.08 -4.53 15.09
N GLY A 58 -7.29 -5.72 14.52
CA GLY A 58 -8.57 -6.42 14.58
C GLY A 58 -9.68 -5.73 13.79
N TYR A 59 -9.32 -5.05 12.71
CA TYR A 59 -10.22 -4.32 11.80
C TYR A 59 -10.97 -3.13 12.43
N ASP A 60 -10.60 -2.71 13.64
CA ASP A 60 -11.20 -1.55 14.29
C ASP A 60 -10.56 -0.23 13.81
N VAL A 61 -11.04 0.27 12.67
CA VAL A 61 -10.59 1.56 12.12
C VAL A 61 -11.36 2.77 12.67
N LEU A 62 -12.47 2.55 13.37
CA LEU A 62 -13.36 3.61 13.87
C LEU A 62 -12.91 4.13 15.23
N SER A 63 -12.33 3.27 16.07
CA SER A 63 -11.77 3.65 17.38
C SER A 63 -10.37 4.23 17.25
N ARG A 64 -9.57 3.73 16.29
CA ARG A 64 -8.19 4.18 16.09
C ARG A 64 -7.79 4.11 14.63
N ARG A 65 -7.13 5.18 14.16
CA ARG A 65 -6.54 5.22 12.82
C ARG A 65 -5.42 4.16 12.69
N PRO A 66 -5.46 3.28 11.68
CA PRO A 66 -4.33 2.42 11.34
C PRO A 66 -3.13 3.26 10.94
N ALA A 67 -2.01 3.05 11.60
CA ALA A 67 -0.79 3.81 11.34
C ALA A 67 0.37 2.88 11.03
N LEU A 68 1.08 3.18 9.95
CA LEU A 68 2.37 2.56 9.65
C LEU A 68 3.42 3.03 10.65
N SER A 69 4.26 2.11 11.10
CA SER A 69 5.39 2.43 11.97
C SER A 69 6.37 3.38 11.27
N ARG A 70 7.13 4.16 12.04
CA ARG A 70 8.15 5.07 11.49
C ARG A 70 9.18 4.33 10.62
N TRP A 71 9.47 3.08 10.96
CA TRP A 71 10.33 2.18 10.20
C TRP A 71 9.76 1.77 8.84
N GLN A 72 8.45 1.48 8.78
CA GLN A 72 7.77 1.15 7.52
C GLN A 72 7.75 2.36 6.58
N LYS A 73 7.49 3.56 7.12
CA LYS A 73 7.59 4.82 6.37
C LYS A 73 9.02 5.08 5.89
N GLY A 74 10.02 4.83 6.73
CA GLY A 74 11.44 4.98 6.38
C GLY A 74 11.90 4.04 5.27
N ARG A 75 11.47 2.77 5.27
CA ARG A 75 11.74 1.84 4.17
C ARG A 75 11.10 2.25 2.84
N MET A 76 9.89 2.79 2.87
CA MET A 76 9.22 3.30 1.66
C MET A 76 9.96 4.54 1.12
N ALA A 77 10.33 5.47 2.01
CA ALA A 77 11.12 6.64 1.64
C ALA A 77 12.49 6.26 1.07
N LEU A 78 13.17 5.26 1.66
CA LEU A 78 14.43 4.75 1.15
C LEU A 78 14.28 4.09 -0.23
N GLY A 79 13.22 3.30 -0.44
CA GLY A 79 12.91 2.70 -1.74
C GLY A 79 12.71 3.77 -2.82
N ALA A 80 11.96 4.83 -2.52
CA ALA A 80 11.78 5.98 -3.41
C ALA A 80 13.10 6.69 -3.73
N LEU A 81 13.91 6.96 -2.71
CA LEU A 81 15.22 7.61 -2.86
C LEU A 81 16.21 6.77 -3.68
N VAL A 82 16.18 5.44 -3.54
CA VAL A 82 17.01 4.52 -4.34
C VAL A 82 16.57 4.54 -5.81
N SER A 83 15.27 4.55 -6.08
CA SER A 83 14.75 4.67 -7.46
C SER A 83 15.14 6.00 -8.12
N LEU A 84 15.11 7.10 -7.36
CA LEU A 84 15.59 8.42 -7.80
C LEU A 84 17.11 8.45 -8.05
N LYS A 85 17.92 7.84 -7.16
CA LYS A 85 19.39 7.84 -7.27
C LYS A 85 19.95 6.88 -8.32
N LEU A 86 19.25 5.79 -8.65
CA LEU A 86 19.67 4.82 -9.67
C LEU A 86 19.47 5.33 -11.11
N GLY A 87 19.00 6.57 -11.32
CA GLY A 87 18.85 7.14 -12.65
C GLY A 87 17.76 6.45 -13.50
N LEU A 88 16.89 5.64 -12.89
CA LEU A 88 15.71 5.04 -13.53
C LEU A 88 14.57 6.06 -13.73
N GLY A 89 14.88 7.36 -13.64
CA GLY A 89 13.97 8.50 -13.79
C GLY A 89 14.55 9.61 -14.69
N ARG A 90 15.48 9.27 -15.59
CA ARG A 90 16.02 10.17 -16.61
C ARG A 90 16.29 9.41 -17.92
N ALA A 91 15.23 9.00 -18.60
CA ALA A 91 15.26 8.82 -20.04
C ALA A 91 13.88 9.21 -20.58
N GLY A 92 13.84 10.36 -21.25
CA GLY A 92 12.64 11.04 -21.79
C GLY A 92 11.96 10.29 -22.94
N PRO A 93 11.12 10.98 -23.73
CA PRO A 93 11.37 12.30 -24.33
C PRO A 93 11.13 13.52 -23.42
#